data_AF-A0A3D1WB71-F1
#
_entry.id   AF-A0A3D1WB71-F1
#
_cell.length_a   1.000
_cell.length_b   1.000
_cell.length_c   1.000
_cell.angle_alpha   90.00
_cell.angle_beta   90.00
_cell.angle_gamma   90.00
#
_symmetry.space_group_name_H-M   'P 1'
#
loop_
_entity.id
_entity.type
_entity.pdbx_description
1 polymer ?
#
loop_
_entity_poly.entity_id
_entity_poly.type
_entity_poly.pdbx_seq_one_letter_code
_entity_poly.pdbx_strand_id
1 'polypeptide(L)'
;MPPKKAASKKASSKPPAAPKATTSTKTTKKSSTRKETTRKIEDAANRLGTITAAQKAEVLIEALPYLQRFWDKNIVVKYGGNAMTDVSLQEDFAEDITLLKLVGMNPVVVHGGGPQINSLLSKIGKEGQFIQGMRVTDDETLDVVEMVLGGLVNQEIVSLINKAGGKAVGLTGKDGNFIHARKMTITSQEDKRKKIDIGLVGEVVKIDTAIIDLLDSQDFIPVIAPLGVDEHGTAYNINADVVAGKIAVALQAEKLVILTNTKGVLDKNGNVLTGLTASRIHDLVADGTISGGMIPKIDFALDAVRNGVKTAHIIDGRVPHALLLEVLTSEGVGTLIRGASANRASGHHGR
;
A
#
# COMPACT_ATOMS: atom_id res chain seq x y z
N MET A 1 -33.86 24.73 75.64
CA MET A 1 -33.42 25.99 76.29
C MET A 1 -32.61 26.81 75.27
N PRO A 2 -33.03 28.05 74.93
CA PRO A 2 -32.18 29.03 74.23
C PRO A 2 -31.30 29.77 75.26
N PRO A 3 -30.21 30.47 74.86
CA PRO A 3 -30.30 31.88 74.38
C PRO A 3 -29.31 32.21 73.22
N LYS A 4 -29.62 33.10 72.25
CA LYS A 4 -29.47 34.59 72.22
C LYS A 4 -28.13 35.08 72.82
N LYS A 5 -27.36 36.04 72.29
CA LYS A 5 -27.37 36.99 71.15
C LYS A 5 -26.01 37.72 71.25
N ALA A 6 -25.37 38.10 70.15
CA ALA A 6 -24.69 39.41 70.04
C ALA A 6 -24.30 39.68 68.58
N ALA A 7 -24.92 40.71 68.01
CA ALA A 7 -24.57 41.30 66.73
C ALA A 7 -23.77 42.59 66.99
N SER A 8 -22.76 42.87 66.18
CA SER A 8 -22.31 44.23 65.92
C SER A 8 -22.12 44.45 64.42
N LYS A 9 -22.76 45.52 63.93
CA LYS A 9 -22.71 46.01 62.55
C LYS A 9 -21.38 46.72 62.31
N LYS A 10 -20.75 46.49 61.16
CA LYS A 10 -19.86 47.49 60.53
C LYS A 10 -20.15 47.59 59.03
N ALA A 11 -20.03 48.82 58.56
CA ALA A 11 -20.64 49.36 57.37
C ALA A 11 -19.88 49.07 56.06
N SER A 12 -20.66 49.17 55.00
CA SER A 12 -20.37 49.35 53.58
C SER A 12 -18.99 49.90 53.18
N SER A 13 -18.33 49.20 52.26
CA SER A 13 -17.61 49.82 51.13
C SER A 13 -17.69 48.90 49.90
N LYS A 14 -18.14 49.48 48.79
CA LYS A 14 -18.38 48.82 47.50
C LYS A 14 -17.03 48.74 46.75
N PRO A 15 -16.58 47.57 46.26
CA PRO A 15 -15.32 47.49 45.53
C PRO A 15 -15.46 48.06 44.10
N PRO A 16 -14.40 48.68 43.55
CA PRO A 16 -14.44 49.34 42.24
C PRO A 16 -14.44 48.33 41.08
N ALA A 17 -15.02 48.77 39.96
CA ALA A 17 -15.27 48.01 38.74
C ALA A 17 -13.97 47.50 38.08
N ALA A 18 -14.01 46.25 37.60
CA ALA A 18 -12.94 45.61 36.85
C ALA A 18 -12.71 46.27 35.47
N PRO A 19 -11.47 46.32 34.96
CA PRO A 19 -11.16 46.91 33.66
C PRO A 19 -11.66 46.02 32.51
N LYS A 20 -12.26 46.67 31.50
CA LYS A 20 -12.70 46.04 30.25
C LYS A 20 -11.48 45.52 29.49
N ALA A 21 -11.40 44.21 29.32
CA ALA A 21 -10.45 43.56 28.42
C ALA A 21 -10.84 43.81 26.96
N THR A 22 -9.99 44.54 26.24
CA THR A 22 -9.97 44.61 24.78
C THR A 22 -9.59 43.24 24.21
N THR A 23 -10.58 42.47 23.78
CA THR A 23 -10.35 41.24 23.01
C THR A 23 -10.15 41.60 21.55
N SER A 24 -8.89 41.54 21.10
CA SER A 24 -8.54 41.61 19.68
C SER A 24 -9.09 40.37 18.96
N THR A 25 -9.78 40.64 17.87
CA THR A 25 -10.26 39.72 16.84
C THR A 25 -9.22 38.69 16.39
N LYS A 26 -9.43 37.41 16.73
CA LYS A 26 -8.70 36.26 16.15
C LYS A 26 -9.57 35.01 15.94
N THR A 27 -10.87 35.20 15.70
CA THR A 27 -11.86 34.11 15.55
C THR A 27 -12.28 33.81 14.10
N THR A 28 -11.68 34.44 13.09
CA THR A 28 -12.17 34.34 11.69
C THR A 28 -11.41 33.37 10.77
N LYS A 29 -10.29 32.74 11.18
CA LYS A 29 -9.53 31.82 10.31
C LYS A 29 -9.73 30.31 10.55
N LYS A 30 -10.24 29.90 11.72
CA LYS A 30 -10.51 28.47 12.03
C LYS A 30 -11.89 27.98 11.59
N SER A 31 -12.85 28.88 11.41
CA SER A 31 -14.21 28.53 10.96
C SER A 31 -14.33 28.43 9.43
N SER A 32 -13.46 29.12 8.67
CA SER A 32 -13.45 29.07 7.21
C SER A 32 -12.89 27.75 6.68
N THR A 33 -11.82 27.25 7.29
CA THR A 33 -11.18 25.97 6.92
C THR A 33 -12.09 24.78 7.22
N ARG A 34 -12.78 24.77 8.38
CA ARG A 34 -13.75 23.71 8.71
C ARG A 34 -14.96 23.73 7.76
N LYS A 35 -15.47 24.92 7.39
CA LYS A 35 -16.56 25.08 6.40
C LYS A 35 -16.14 24.70 4.98
N GLU A 36 -14.89 24.95 4.59
CA GLU A 36 -14.34 24.50 3.30
C GLU A 36 -14.19 22.98 3.23
N THR A 37 -13.75 22.33 4.31
CA THR A 37 -13.66 20.87 4.36
C THR A 37 -15.05 20.22 4.34
N THR A 38 -16.02 20.79 5.08
CA THR A 38 -17.41 20.30 5.05
C THR A 38 -18.07 20.50 3.69
N ARG A 39 -17.83 21.63 3.00
CA ARG A 39 -18.28 21.85 1.62
C ARG A 39 -17.69 20.87 0.62
N LYS A 40 -16.39 20.56 0.72
CA LYS A 40 -15.75 19.59 -0.20
C LYS A 40 -16.29 18.16 -0.02
N ILE A 41 -16.70 17.79 1.20
CA ILE A 41 -17.32 16.48 1.49
C ILE A 41 -18.77 16.47 1.00
N GLU A 42 -19.53 17.55 1.20
CA GLU A 42 -20.88 17.71 0.62
C GLU A 42 -20.85 17.74 -0.92
N ASP A 43 -19.84 18.37 -1.53
CA ASP A 43 -19.67 18.46 -2.98
C ASP A 43 -19.27 17.10 -3.61
N ALA A 44 -18.53 16.25 -2.89
CA ALA A 44 -18.20 14.89 -3.33
C ALA A 44 -19.43 13.97 -3.23
N ALA A 45 -20.19 14.05 -2.14
CA ALA A 45 -21.45 13.33 -1.96
C ALA A 45 -22.51 13.75 -2.99
N ASN A 46 -22.54 15.03 -3.40
CA ASN A 46 -23.46 15.54 -4.43
C ASN A 46 -23.12 15.05 -5.85
N ARG A 47 -21.87 14.69 -6.17
CA ARG A 47 -21.49 14.17 -7.51
C ARG A 47 -22.03 12.78 -7.77
N LEU A 48 -22.18 11.94 -6.75
CA LEU A 48 -22.79 10.60 -6.90
C LEU A 48 -24.32 10.65 -7.05
N GLY A 49 -24.95 11.76 -6.63
CA GLY A 49 -26.35 12.06 -6.90
C GLY A 49 -26.65 12.45 -8.37
N THR A 50 -25.61 12.68 -9.19
CA THR A 50 -25.75 13.14 -10.59
C THR A 50 -25.59 12.07 -11.66
N ILE A 51 -25.29 10.82 -11.30
CA ILE A 51 -25.15 9.71 -12.26
C ILE A 51 -26.46 8.91 -12.30
N THR A 52 -27.14 8.97 -13.45
CA THR A 52 -28.38 8.22 -13.69
C THR A 52 -28.13 6.70 -13.72
N ALA A 53 -29.17 5.90 -13.48
CA ALA A 53 -29.06 4.43 -13.59
C ALA A 53 -28.60 3.98 -15.00
N ALA A 54 -28.99 4.72 -16.05
CA ALA A 54 -28.55 4.47 -17.41
C ALA A 54 -27.04 4.69 -17.57
N GLN A 55 -26.51 5.81 -17.07
CA GLN A 55 -25.06 6.07 -17.09
C GLN A 55 -24.26 5.04 -16.30
N LYS A 56 -24.78 4.58 -15.15
CA LYS A 56 -24.15 3.49 -14.39
C LYS A 56 -24.06 2.20 -15.22
N ALA A 57 -25.13 1.87 -15.95
CA ALA A 57 -25.13 0.69 -16.83
C ALA A 57 -24.13 0.85 -17.98
N GLU A 58 -24.05 2.02 -18.61
CA GLU A 58 -23.07 2.30 -19.68
C GLU A 58 -21.63 2.12 -19.19
N VAL A 59 -21.28 2.66 -18.01
CA VAL A 59 -19.95 2.51 -17.42
C VAL A 59 -19.60 1.04 -17.14
N LEU A 60 -20.55 0.26 -16.63
CA LEU A 60 -20.34 -1.18 -16.40
C LEU A 60 -20.15 -1.96 -17.70
N ILE A 61 -20.87 -1.60 -18.76
CA ILE A 61 -20.71 -2.21 -20.09
C ILE A 61 -19.37 -1.82 -20.71
N GLU A 62 -18.90 -0.60 -20.52
CA GLU A 62 -17.58 -0.16 -20.97
C GLU A 62 -16.45 -0.96 -20.31
N ALA A 63 -16.62 -1.36 -19.04
CA ALA A 63 -15.67 -2.19 -18.32
C ALA A 63 -15.68 -3.68 -18.76
N LEU A 64 -16.73 -4.14 -19.46
CA LEU A 64 -16.94 -5.55 -19.80
C LEU A 64 -15.74 -6.22 -20.53
N PRO A 65 -15.06 -5.58 -21.50
CA PRO A 65 -13.89 -6.18 -22.14
C PRO A 65 -12.74 -6.46 -21.17
N TYR A 66 -12.57 -5.63 -20.14
CA TYR A 66 -11.54 -5.82 -19.11
C TYR A 66 -11.93 -6.94 -18.16
N LEU A 67 -13.21 -7.02 -17.78
CA LEU A 67 -13.74 -8.12 -16.98
C LEU A 67 -13.53 -9.47 -17.68
N GLN A 68 -13.85 -9.54 -18.98
CA GLN A 68 -13.63 -10.75 -19.78
C GLN A 68 -12.14 -11.10 -19.92
N ARG A 69 -11.28 -10.10 -20.11
CA ARG A 69 -9.83 -10.30 -20.25
C ARG A 69 -9.20 -10.86 -18.98
N PHE A 70 -9.63 -10.37 -17.83
CA PHE A 70 -9.03 -10.68 -16.52
C PHE A 70 -9.82 -11.71 -15.71
N TRP A 71 -10.88 -12.28 -16.28
CA TRP A 71 -11.62 -13.39 -15.68
C TRP A 71 -10.66 -14.56 -15.38
N ASP A 72 -10.73 -15.07 -14.16
CA ASP A 72 -9.93 -16.16 -13.62
C ASP A 72 -8.41 -15.90 -13.75
N LYS A 73 -8.00 -14.62 -13.70
CA LYS A 73 -6.60 -14.22 -13.69
C LYS A 73 -6.15 -13.81 -12.30
N ASN A 74 -4.95 -14.28 -11.95
CA ASN A 74 -4.23 -13.85 -10.77
C ASN A 74 -3.75 -12.40 -10.93
N ILE A 75 -4.13 -11.54 -9.98
CA ILE A 75 -3.71 -10.14 -9.90
C ILE A 75 -3.01 -9.94 -8.57
N VAL A 76 -1.67 -9.82 -8.59
CA VAL A 76 -0.91 -9.61 -7.35
C VAL A 76 -0.79 -8.12 -7.10
N VAL A 77 -1.23 -7.67 -5.93
CA VAL A 77 -1.27 -6.25 -5.57
C VAL A 77 -0.37 -6.02 -4.37
N LYS A 78 0.75 -5.32 -4.60
CA LYS A 78 1.58 -4.82 -3.53
C LYS A 78 0.92 -3.55 -2.97
N TYR A 79 0.30 -3.69 -1.81
CA TYR A 79 -0.26 -2.60 -1.03
C TYR A 79 0.81 -1.92 -0.15
N GLY A 80 0.95 -0.59 -0.26
CA GLY A 80 1.76 0.16 0.69
C GLY A 80 1.95 1.64 0.40
N GLY A 81 2.67 2.31 1.30
CA GLY A 81 2.85 3.75 1.25
C GLY A 81 1.75 4.48 2.02
N ASN A 82 1.42 5.70 1.59
CA ASN A 82 0.43 6.59 2.18
C ASN A 82 -1.00 6.04 2.06
N ALA A 83 -1.26 5.17 1.09
CA ALA A 83 -2.52 4.42 1.01
C ALA A 83 -2.81 3.67 2.33
N MET A 84 -1.77 3.24 3.05
CA MET A 84 -1.91 2.57 4.34
C MET A 84 -2.14 3.51 5.53
N THR A 85 -2.08 4.83 5.35
CA THR A 85 -2.17 5.80 6.45
C THR A 85 -3.41 6.67 6.39
N ASP A 86 -4.01 6.81 5.22
CA ASP A 86 -5.28 7.53 5.04
C ASP A 86 -6.43 6.54 5.09
N VAL A 87 -7.33 6.72 6.06
CA VAL A 87 -8.47 5.80 6.28
C VAL A 87 -9.37 5.72 5.05
N SER A 88 -9.59 6.83 4.33
CA SER A 88 -10.43 6.81 3.13
C SER A 88 -9.82 5.96 2.02
N LEU A 89 -8.51 6.08 1.79
CA LEU A 89 -7.80 5.26 0.80
C LEU A 89 -7.71 3.79 1.20
N GLN A 90 -7.70 3.47 2.49
CA GLN A 90 -7.77 2.10 2.97
C GLN A 90 -9.15 1.47 2.68
N GLU A 91 -10.23 2.24 2.85
CA GLU A 91 -11.59 1.80 2.53
C GLU A 91 -11.76 1.62 1.01
N ASP A 92 -11.34 2.60 0.21
CA ASP A 92 -11.36 2.50 -1.27
C ASP A 92 -10.59 1.26 -1.76
N PHE A 93 -9.40 0.99 -1.20
CA PHE A 93 -8.61 -0.19 -1.57
C PHE A 93 -9.32 -1.50 -1.23
N ALA A 94 -9.99 -1.57 -0.08
CA ALA A 94 -10.73 -2.76 0.33
C ALA A 94 -11.95 -3.01 -0.56
N GLU A 95 -12.65 -1.94 -0.97
CA GLU A 95 -13.74 -2.00 -1.96
C GLU A 95 -13.21 -2.45 -3.32
N ASP A 96 -12.09 -1.89 -3.79
CA ASP A 96 -11.45 -2.26 -5.06
C ASP A 96 -11.13 -3.76 -5.10
N ILE A 97 -10.42 -4.27 -4.09
CA ILE A 97 -10.04 -5.68 -3.98
C ILE A 97 -11.27 -6.59 -3.92
N THR A 98 -12.29 -6.18 -3.17
CA THR A 98 -13.55 -6.92 -3.08
C THR A 98 -14.25 -6.98 -4.44
N LEU A 99 -14.32 -5.86 -5.15
CA LEU A 99 -14.92 -5.79 -6.48
C LEU A 99 -14.18 -6.71 -7.45
N LEU A 100 -12.83 -6.67 -7.48
CA LEU A 100 -12.03 -7.54 -8.34
C LEU A 100 -12.35 -9.02 -8.13
N LYS A 101 -12.50 -9.46 -6.87
CA LYS A 101 -12.88 -10.86 -6.59
C LYS A 101 -14.32 -11.16 -7.04
N LEU A 102 -15.27 -10.28 -6.75
CA LEU A 102 -16.69 -10.48 -7.11
C LEU A 102 -16.94 -10.53 -8.62
N VAL A 103 -16.11 -9.85 -9.42
CA VAL A 103 -16.20 -9.88 -10.89
C VAL A 103 -15.37 -11.00 -11.53
N GLY A 104 -14.85 -11.93 -10.73
CA GLY A 104 -14.23 -13.17 -11.19
C GLY A 104 -12.71 -13.12 -11.38
N MET A 105 -12.01 -12.11 -10.84
CA MET A 105 -10.54 -12.11 -10.80
C MET A 105 -10.04 -12.69 -9.48
N ASN A 106 -8.76 -13.07 -9.41
CA ASN A 106 -8.17 -13.69 -8.23
C ASN A 106 -7.11 -12.75 -7.63
N PRO A 107 -7.51 -11.70 -6.87
CA PRO A 107 -6.57 -10.77 -6.26
C PRO A 107 -5.81 -11.42 -5.11
N VAL A 108 -4.49 -11.22 -5.08
CA VAL A 108 -3.60 -11.59 -3.98
C VAL A 108 -2.90 -10.34 -3.46
N VAL A 109 -3.15 -9.98 -2.21
CA VAL A 109 -2.61 -8.75 -1.61
C VAL A 109 -1.32 -9.05 -0.87
N VAL A 110 -0.26 -8.28 -1.14
CA VAL A 110 0.99 -8.30 -0.35
C VAL A 110 1.19 -6.92 0.24
N HIS A 111 1.32 -6.80 1.56
CA HIS A 111 1.38 -5.50 2.20
C HIS A 111 2.76 -5.16 2.79
N GLY A 112 3.01 -3.86 3.01
CA GLY A 112 4.13 -3.40 3.83
C GLY A 112 3.67 -3.05 5.25
N GLY A 113 4.52 -2.33 6.00
CA GLY A 113 4.14 -1.78 7.32
C GLY A 113 5.25 -0.96 7.97
N GLY A 114 6.12 -0.35 7.15
CA GLY A 114 7.31 0.37 7.61
C GLY A 114 7.01 1.45 8.67
N PRO A 115 6.03 2.35 8.44
CA PRO A 115 5.63 3.36 9.43
C PRO A 115 5.15 2.77 10.76
N GLN A 116 4.34 1.70 10.72
CA GLN A 116 3.80 1.04 11.91
C GLN A 116 4.91 0.35 12.71
N ILE A 117 5.85 -0.31 12.03
CA ILE A 117 7.04 -0.92 12.66
C ILE A 117 7.86 0.17 13.36
N ASN A 118 8.16 1.27 12.67
CA ASN A 118 8.92 2.39 13.25
C ASN A 118 8.23 2.99 14.47
N SER A 119 6.89 3.11 14.42
CA SER A 119 6.10 3.60 15.56
C SER A 119 6.24 2.69 16.78
N LEU A 120 6.17 1.37 16.60
CA LEU A 120 6.31 0.44 17.73
C LEU A 120 7.75 0.37 18.25
N LEU A 121 8.75 0.33 17.37
CA LEU A 121 10.16 0.40 17.75
C LEU A 121 10.45 1.65 18.61
N SER A 122 9.96 2.81 18.19
CA SER A 122 10.12 4.06 18.93
C SER A 122 9.46 4.00 20.32
N LYS A 123 8.29 3.37 20.46
CA LYS A 123 7.60 3.21 21.75
C LYS A 123 8.38 2.33 22.74
N ILE A 124 9.15 1.36 22.25
CA ILE A 124 10.01 0.50 23.08
C ILE A 124 11.42 1.07 23.25
N GLY A 125 11.69 2.29 22.76
CA GLY A 125 12.98 2.96 22.89
C GLY A 125 14.05 2.49 21.90
N LYS A 126 13.65 1.81 20.82
CA LYS A 126 14.55 1.31 19.77
C LYS A 126 14.44 2.14 18.50
N GLU A 127 15.58 2.49 17.90
CA GLU A 127 15.62 3.17 16.61
C GLU A 127 15.75 2.17 15.47
N GLY A 128 14.93 2.35 14.42
CA GLY A 128 15.03 1.54 13.21
C GLY A 128 16.23 1.96 12.36
N GLN A 129 17.10 1.01 12.00
CA GLN A 129 18.22 1.25 11.09
C GLN A 129 17.93 0.69 9.70
N PHE A 130 18.41 1.40 8.67
CA PHE A 130 18.28 0.98 7.28
C PHE A 130 19.62 1.01 6.57
N ILE A 131 19.91 -0.05 5.81
CA ILE A 131 21.08 -0.15 4.94
C ILE A 131 20.58 -0.49 3.53
N GLN A 132 20.87 0.40 2.58
CA GLN A 132 20.45 0.24 1.17
C GLN A 132 18.95 -0.07 0.98
N GLY A 133 18.10 0.56 1.79
CA GLY A 133 16.64 0.37 1.73
C GLY A 133 16.11 -0.87 2.45
N MET A 134 16.98 -1.72 3.01
CA MET A 134 16.60 -2.85 3.84
C MET A 134 16.67 -2.47 5.31
N ARG A 135 15.68 -2.86 6.10
CA ARG A 135 15.69 -2.66 7.56
C ARG A 135 16.67 -3.65 8.18
N VAL A 136 17.69 -3.15 8.87
CA VAL A 136 18.55 -3.99 9.70
C VAL A 136 17.68 -4.60 10.80
N THR A 137 17.69 -5.92 10.92
CA THR A 137 16.73 -6.66 11.74
C THR A 137 17.47 -7.62 12.66
N ASP A 138 17.69 -7.26 13.91
CA ASP A 138 18.12 -8.21 14.96
C ASP A 138 16.91 -9.00 15.50
N ASP A 139 17.13 -9.93 16.44
CA ASP A 139 16.07 -10.77 17.01
C ASP A 139 14.90 -9.96 17.58
N GLU A 140 15.19 -8.95 18.41
CA GLU A 140 14.17 -8.08 19.01
C GLU A 140 13.42 -7.25 17.94
N THR A 141 14.14 -6.80 16.91
CA THR A 141 13.51 -6.10 15.78
C THR A 141 12.61 -7.05 14.99
N LEU A 142 13.01 -8.31 14.82
CA LEU A 142 12.20 -9.31 14.13
C LEU A 142 10.88 -9.56 14.88
N ASP A 143 10.91 -9.75 16.20
CA ASP A 143 9.71 -9.91 17.01
C ASP A 143 8.71 -8.76 16.79
N VAL A 144 9.22 -7.52 16.78
CA VAL A 144 8.41 -6.32 16.49
C VAL A 144 7.86 -6.34 15.07
N VAL A 145 8.68 -6.71 14.08
CA VAL A 145 8.25 -6.82 12.68
C VAL A 145 7.15 -7.87 12.54
N GLU A 146 7.27 -9.02 13.18
CA GLU A 146 6.27 -10.09 13.13
C GLU A 146 4.95 -9.67 13.77
N MET A 147 5.00 -9.11 14.97
CA MET A 147 3.81 -8.62 15.67
C MET A 147 3.08 -7.54 14.85
N VAL A 148 3.83 -6.59 14.27
CA VAL A 148 3.22 -5.48 13.53
C VAL A 148 2.70 -5.93 12.17
N LEU A 149 3.52 -6.65 11.39
CA LEU A 149 3.11 -7.04 10.06
C LEU A 149 2.02 -8.10 10.12
N GLY A 150 2.21 -9.20 10.86
CA GLY A 150 1.25 -10.30 10.91
C GLY A 150 0.06 -10.04 11.82
N GLY A 151 0.26 -9.40 12.97
CA GLY A 151 -0.77 -9.25 14.00
C GLY A 151 -1.61 -7.97 13.90
N LEU A 152 -1.02 -6.87 13.43
CA LEU A 152 -1.70 -5.57 13.36
C LEU A 152 -2.11 -5.23 11.93
N VAL A 153 -1.13 -4.95 11.07
CA VAL A 153 -1.38 -4.41 9.73
C VAL A 153 -2.13 -5.40 8.84
N ASN A 154 -1.72 -6.68 8.87
CA ASN A 154 -2.38 -7.72 8.10
C ASN A 154 -3.86 -7.85 8.48
N GLN A 155 -4.15 -7.88 9.79
CA GLN A 155 -5.50 -8.04 10.31
C GLN A 155 -6.38 -6.80 10.07
N GLU A 156 -5.81 -5.59 10.07
CA GLU A 156 -6.52 -4.37 9.67
C GLU A 156 -7.00 -4.45 8.22
N ILE A 157 -6.13 -4.87 7.29
CA ILE A 157 -6.49 -5.03 5.87
C ILE A 157 -7.55 -6.12 5.70
N VAL A 158 -7.38 -7.26 6.35
CA VAL A 158 -8.35 -8.37 6.33
C VAL A 158 -9.72 -7.89 6.81
N SER A 159 -9.76 -7.16 7.92
CA SER A 159 -11.00 -6.61 8.49
C SER A 159 -11.72 -5.66 7.52
N LEU A 160 -10.97 -4.78 6.85
CA LEU A 160 -11.53 -3.85 5.88
C LEU A 160 -12.10 -4.55 4.65
N ILE A 161 -11.39 -5.52 4.09
CA ILE A 161 -11.88 -6.31 2.95
C ILE A 161 -13.14 -7.09 3.34
N ASN A 162 -13.15 -7.69 4.53
CA ASN A 162 -14.34 -8.38 5.04
C ASN A 162 -15.53 -7.43 5.27
N LYS A 163 -15.27 -6.22 5.79
CA LYS A 163 -16.29 -5.17 5.95
C LYS A 163 -16.89 -4.75 4.59
N ALA A 164 -16.08 -4.72 3.54
CA ALA A 164 -16.53 -4.42 2.17
C ALA A 164 -17.30 -5.57 1.50
N GLY A 165 -17.40 -6.75 2.14
CA GLY A 165 -18.12 -7.92 1.64
C GLY A 165 -17.24 -8.98 0.98
N GLY A 166 -15.91 -8.81 1.01
CA GLY A 166 -14.96 -9.83 0.59
C GLY A 166 -14.78 -10.93 1.64
N LYS A 167 -13.98 -11.94 1.29
CA LYS A 167 -13.56 -13.03 2.20
C LYS A 167 -12.04 -13.06 2.30
N ALA A 168 -11.45 -12.18 3.09
CA ALA A 168 -10.00 -12.10 3.24
C ALA A 168 -9.46 -13.09 4.29
N VAL A 169 -8.30 -13.67 4.00
CA VAL A 169 -7.51 -14.48 4.95
C VAL A 169 -6.11 -13.91 5.06
N GLY A 170 -5.72 -13.61 6.30
CA GLY A 170 -4.39 -13.11 6.64
C GLY A 170 -3.37 -14.23 6.74
N LEU A 171 -2.24 -14.10 6.05
CA LEU A 171 -1.14 -15.06 6.04
C LEU A 171 0.22 -14.36 6.22
N THR A 172 1.15 -15.10 6.77
CA THR A 172 2.60 -14.85 6.77
C THR A 172 3.30 -16.02 6.10
N GLY A 173 4.56 -15.89 5.69
CA GLY A 173 5.30 -17.03 5.13
C GLY A 173 5.49 -18.22 6.07
N LYS A 174 5.22 -18.08 7.36
CA LYS A 174 5.20 -19.19 8.34
C LYS A 174 4.01 -20.12 8.12
N ASP A 175 2.89 -19.60 7.63
CA ASP A 175 1.64 -20.34 7.51
C ASP A 175 1.75 -21.38 6.39
N GLY A 176 1.92 -22.64 6.75
CA GLY A 176 2.23 -23.71 5.79
C GLY A 176 3.63 -23.62 5.18
N ASN A 177 4.53 -22.80 5.74
CA ASN A 177 5.90 -22.57 5.26
C ASN A 177 5.98 -22.18 3.77
N PHE A 178 5.01 -21.41 3.27
CA PHE A 178 4.86 -21.20 1.83
C PHE A 178 5.82 -20.16 1.25
N ILE A 179 6.46 -19.32 2.07
CA ILE A 179 7.55 -18.42 1.63
C ILE A 179 8.86 -18.95 2.21
N HIS A 180 9.57 -19.74 1.42
CA HIS A 180 10.89 -20.23 1.78
C HIS A 180 11.91 -19.12 1.58
N ALA A 181 12.69 -18.83 2.62
CA ALA A 181 13.70 -17.80 2.64
C ALA A 181 15.05 -18.32 3.13
N ARG A 182 16.09 -17.55 2.86
CA ARG A 182 17.40 -17.72 3.49
C ARG A 182 17.96 -16.36 3.86
N LYS A 183 18.91 -16.33 4.80
CA LYS A 183 19.56 -15.10 5.24
C LYS A 183 20.21 -14.35 4.07
N MET A 184 19.86 -13.07 3.94
CA MET A 184 20.42 -12.15 2.96
C MET A 184 21.68 -11.49 3.53
N THR A 185 22.65 -11.24 2.64
CA THR A 185 23.77 -10.33 2.90
C THR A 185 23.80 -9.27 1.82
N ILE A 186 24.16 -8.04 2.18
CA ILE A 186 24.25 -6.92 1.23
C ILE A 186 25.70 -6.71 0.82
N THR A 187 25.94 -6.42 -0.46
CA THR A 187 27.27 -6.05 -0.94
C THR A 187 27.53 -4.56 -0.67
N SER A 188 28.69 -4.23 -0.09
CA SER A 188 29.07 -2.84 0.14
C SER A 188 29.20 -2.08 -1.19
N GLN A 189 28.73 -0.82 -1.22
CA GLN A 189 28.94 0.07 -2.37
C GLN A 189 30.40 0.53 -2.50
N GLU A 190 31.14 0.58 -1.40
CA GLU A 190 32.55 1.01 -1.36
C GLU A 190 33.52 -0.12 -1.71
N ASP A 191 33.20 -1.36 -1.31
CA ASP A 191 34.00 -2.55 -1.61
C ASP A 191 33.09 -3.71 -2.00
N LYS A 192 33.07 -4.02 -3.31
CA LYS A 192 32.27 -5.10 -3.88
C LYS A 192 32.63 -6.50 -3.36
N ARG A 193 33.76 -6.67 -2.66
CA ARG A 193 34.14 -7.95 -2.02
C ARG A 193 33.61 -8.06 -0.58
N LYS A 194 33.17 -6.96 0.03
CA LYS A 194 32.69 -6.94 1.41
C LYS A 194 31.19 -7.20 1.45
N LYS A 195 30.81 -8.27 2.16
CA LYS A 195 29.41 -8.56 2.52
C LYS A 195 29.09 -7.94 3.88
N ILE A 196 27.94 -7.29 3.97
CA ILE A 196 27.39 -6.68 5.17
C ILE A 196 26.28 -7.59 5.67
N ASP A 197 26.41 -8.03 6.92
CA ASP A 197 25.33 -8.70 7.64
C ASP A 197 24.33 -7.63 8.13
N ILE A 198 23.07 -7.82 7.78
CA ILE A 198 21.96 -6.93 8.14
C ILE A 198 20.96 -7.63 9.08
N GLY A 199 21.36 -8.78 9.65
CA GLY A 199 20.58 -9.57 10.59
C GLY A 199 19.60 -10.52 9.89
N LEU A 200 18.44 -10.70 10.51
CA LEU A 200 17.32 -11.57 10.11
C LEU A 200 16.52 -10.96 8.96
N VAL A 201 17.23 -10.63 7.89
CA VAL A 201 16.66 -10.16 6.62
C VAL A 201 16.83 -11.27 5.59
N GLY A 202 15.78 -11.53 4.82
CA GLY A 202 15.71 -12.70 3.96
C GLY A 202 15.71 -12.37 2.48
N GLU A 203 16.22 -13.31 1.68
CA GLU A 203 15.90 -13.42 0.26
C GLU A 203 14.95 -14.60 0.04
N VAL A 204 13.95 -14.42 -0.83
CA VAL A 204 13.00 -15.49 -1.18
C VAL A 204 13.71 -16.52 -2.04
N VAL A 205 13.70 -17.77 -1.60
CA VAL A 205 14.24 -18.93 -2.32
C VAL A 205 13.17 -19.57 -3.18
N LYS A 206 11.97 -19.78 -2.61
CA LYS A 206 10.85 -20.44 -3.27
C LYS A 206 9.53 -19.97 -2.67
N ILE A 207 8.50 -19.88 -3.51
CA ILE A 207 7.11 -19.74 -3.09
C ILE A 207 6.40 -21.07 -3.36
N ASP A 208 5.74 -21.63 -2.35
CA ASP A 208 4.75 -22.69 -2.52
C ASP A 208 3.36 -22.06 -2.69
N THR A 209 2.66 -22.39 -3.77
CA THR A 209 1.36 -21.77 -4.08
C THR A 209 0.19 -22.54 -3.47
N ALA A 210 0.39 -23.74 -2.92
CA ALA A 210 -0.70 -24.65 -2.55
C ALA A 210 -1.74 -24.00 -1.61
N ILE A 211 -1.29 -23.20 -0.64
CA ILE A 211 -2.21 -22.50 0.28
C ILE A 211 -2.96 -21.36 -0.42
N ILE A 212 -2.32 -20.64 -1.34
CA ILE A 212 -2.94 -19.58 -2.14
C ILE A 212 -3.99 -20.19 -3.06
N ASP A 213 -3.65 -21.26 -3.75
CA ASP A 213 -4.53 -21.98 -4.68
C ASP A 213 -5.74 -22.57 -3.94
N LEU A 214 -5.53 -23.11 -2.73
CA LEU A 214 -6.62 -23.60 -1.88
C LEU A 214 -7.59 -22.48 -1.49
N LEU A 215 -7.08 -21.33 -1.05
CA LEU A 215 -7.91 -20.18 -0.68
C LEU A 215 -8.70 -19.67 -1.87
N ASP A 216 -8.05 -19.54 -3.03
CA ASP A 216 -8.70 -19.08 -4.25
C ASP A 216 -9.83 -20.02 -4.70
N SER A 217 -9.63 -21.33 -4.57
CA SER A 217 -10.65 -22.35 -4.89
C SER A 217 -11.94 -22.25 -4.05
N GLN A 218 -11.92 -21.47 -2.97
CA GLN A 218 -13.05 -21.23 -2.07
C GLN A 218 -13.44 -19.74 -2.01
N ASP A 219 -13.00 -18.98 -3.01
CA ASP A 219 -13.24 -17.54 -3.17
C ASP A 219 -12.67 -16.65 -2.06
N PHE A 220 -11.65 -17.11 -1.33
CA PHE A 220 -10.95 -16.27 -0.38
C PHE A 220 -9.90 -15.39 -1.07
N ILE A 221 -9.61 -14.24 -0.45
CA ILE A 221 -8.64 -13.25 -0.89
C ILE A 221 -7.43 -13.34 0.06
N PRO A 222 -6.28 -13.87 -0.40
CA PRO A 222 -5.09 -13.94 0.43
C PRO A 222 -4.49 -12.56 0.68
N VAL A 223 -4.24 -12.23 1.95
CA VAL A 223 -3.57 -11.00 2.39
C VAL A 223 -2.27 -11.38 3.09
N ILE A 224 -1.13 -11.06 2.48
CA ILE A 224 0.16 -11.67 2.81
C ILE A 224 1.12 -10.63 3.40
N ALA A 225 1.61 -10.93 4.61
CA ALA A 225 2.71 -10.22 5.24
C ALA A 225 4.07 -10.78 4.73
N PRO A 226 5.06 -9.91 4.44
CA PRO A 226 6.31 -10.29 3.76
C PRO A 226 7.37 -10.86 4.73
N LEU A 227 7.00 -11.93 5.42
CA LEU A 227 7.89 -12.73 6.25
C LEU A 227 8.13 -14.06 5.55
N GLY A 228 9.36 -14.58 5.58
CA GLY A 228 9.67 -15.92 5.09
C GLY A 228 10.38 -16.76 6.14
N VAL A 229 10.50 -18.05 5.89
CA VAL A 229 11.12 -19.02 6.81
C VAL A 229 12.15 -19.88 6.12
N ASP A 230 13.24 -20.22 6.81
CA ASP A 230 14.19 -21.23 6.33
C ASP A 230 13.78 -22.66 6.76
N GLU A 231 14.60 -23.62 6.36
CA GLU A 231 14.42 -25.05 6.67
C GLU A 231 14.49 -25.39 8.17
N HIS A 232 15.01 -24.48 8.98
CA HIS A 232 15.07 -24.62 10.44
C HIS A 232 13.89 -23.93 11.15
N GLY A 233 12.99 -23.30 10.39
CA GLY A 233 11.89 -22.50 10.93
C GLY A 233 12.30 -21.10 11.39
N THR A 234 13.53 -20.66 11.07
CA THR A 234 13.98 -19.29 11.38
C THR A 234 13.27 -18.33 10.45
N ALA A 235 12.68 -17.28 11.01
CA ALA A 235 11.97 -16.27 10.24
C ALA A 235 12.88 -15.14 9.79
N TYR A 236 12.51 -14.54 8.66
CA TYR A 236 13.24 -13.44 8.05
C TYR A 236 12.26 -12.36 7.60
N ASN A 237 12.63 -11.11 7.87
CA ASN A 237 11.97 -9.93 7.30
C ASN A 237 12.37 -9.76 5.82
N ILE A 238 11.40 -9.65 4.92
CA ILE A 238 11.64 -9.54 3.48
C ILE A 238 11.00 -8.26 2.95
N ASN A 239 11.61 -7.66 1.93
CA ASN A 239 11.01 -6.53 1.24
C ASN A 239 9.68 -6.93 0.58
N ALA A 240 8.61 -6.18 0.85
CA ALA A 240 7.27 -6.46 0.33
C ALA A 240 7.18 -6.42 -1.20
N ASP A 241 7.93 -5.55 -1.87
CA ASP A 241 7.96 -5.49 -3.34
C ASP A 241 8.60 -6.78 -3.92
N VAL A 242 9.60 -7.35 -3.23
CA VAL A 242 10.22 -8.64 -3.61
C VAL A 242 9.23 -9.78 -3.45
N VAL A 243 8.58 -9.87 -2.29
CA VAL A 243 7.59 -10.92 -2.00
C VAL A 243 6.44 -10.87 -3.02
N ALA A 244 5.91 -9.68 -3.31
CA ALA A 244 4.88 -9.50 -4.33
C ALA A 244 5.36 -9.96 -5.71
N GLY A 245 6.58 -9.58 -6.12
CA GLY A 245 7.16 -10.02 -7.39
C GLY A 245 7.32 -11.54 -7.47
N LYS A 246 7.83 -12.19 -6.42
CA LYS A 246 8.04 -13.65 -6.40
C LYS A 246 6.72 -14.43 -6.34
N ILE A 247 5.72 -13.95 -5.60
CA ILE A 247 4.37 -14.53 -5.61
C ILE A 247 3.74 -14.38 -7.00
N ALA A 248 3.86 -13.21 -7.62
CA ALA A 248 3.34 -12.99 -8.98
C ALA A 248 3.97 -13.93 -10.01
N VAL A 249 5.28 -14.18 -9.90
CA VAL A 249 5.99 -15.15 -10.74
C VAL A 249 5.49 -16.57 -10.47
N ALA A 250 5.39 -16.98 -9.20
CA ALA A 250 4.96 -18.33 -8.83
C ALA A 250 3.53 -18.64 -9.32
N LEU A 251 2.63 -17.65 -9.22
CA LEU A 251 1.24 -17.73 -9.66
C LEU A 251 1.04 -17.45 -11.16
N GLN A 252 2.12 -17.19 -11.92
CA GLN A 252 2.07 -16.78 -13.32
C GLN A 252 1.05 -15.65 -13.56
N ALA A 253 1.08 -14.63 -12.69
CA ALA A 253 0.08 -13.58 -12.64
C ALA A 253 -0.03 -12.81 -13.96
N GLU A 254 -1.27 -12.42 -14.31
CA GLU A 254 -1.52 -11.57 -15.46
C GLU A 254 -1.04 -10.14 -15.19
N LYS A 255 -1.18 -9.68 -13.94
CA LYS A 255 -0.74 -8.34 -13.52
C LYS A 255 -0.10 -8.37 -12.13
N LEU A 256 1.05 -7.70 -12.03
CA LEU A 256 1.61 -7.23 -10.76
C LEU A 256 1.35 -5.72 -10.64
N VAL A 257 0.65 -5.29 -9.60
CA VAL A 257 0.36 -3.87 -9.34
C VAL A 257 1.09 -3.44 -8.08
N ILE A 258 1.93 -2.42 -8.16
CA ILE A 258 2.69 -1.86 -7.04
C ILE A 258 2.16 -0.47 -6.72
N LEU A 259 1.49 -0.33 -5.58
CA LEU A 259 1.03 0.96 -5.09
C LEU A 259 2.20 1.70 -4.42
N THR A 260 2.36 2.97 -4.81
CA THR A 260 3.41 3.86 -4.31
C THR A 260 2.85 5.26 -4.03
N ASN A 261 3.71 6.13 -3.50
CA ASN A 261 3.39 7.53 -3.15
C ASN A 261 3.71 8.51 -4.29
N THR A 262 3.91 8.00 -5.50
CA THR A 262 4.34 8.76 -6.66
C THR A 262 3.41 8.45 -7.81
N LYS A 263 3.22 9.40 -8.74
CA LYS A 263 2.39 9.23 -9.94
C LYS A 263 2.79 8.03 -10.82
N GLY A 264 4.03 7.58 -10.67
CA GLY A 264 4.68 6.55 -11.48
C GLY A 264 6.16 6.90 -11.60
N VAL A 265 6.79 6.40 -12.66
CA VAL A 265 8.11 6.82 -13.12
C VAL A 265 7.95 8.12 -13.91
N LEU A 266 8.66 9.17 -13.51
CA LEU A 266 8.57 10.47 -14.16
C LEU A 266 9.75 10.70 -15.10
N ASP A 267 9.51 11.38 -16.21
CA ASP A 267 10.58 11.98 -17.01
C ASP A 267 11.14 13.24 -16.33
N LYS A 268 12.18 13.82 -16.92
CA LYS A 268 12.80 15.06 -16.43
C LYS A 268 11.86 16.28 -16.46
N ASN A 269 10.75 16.20 -17.18
CA ASN A 269 9.72 17.24 -17.26
C ASN A 269 8.56 17.01 -16.26
N GLY A 270 8.58 15.90 -15.51
CA GLY A 270 7.53 15.54 -14.55
C GLY A 270 6.34 14.79 -15.16
N ASN A 271 6.43 14.33 -16.41
CA ASN A 271 5.40 13.52 -17.05
C ASN A 271 5.58 12.04 -16.70
N VAL A 272 4.48 11.31 -16.54
CA VAL A 272 4.52 9.87 -16.27
C VAL A 272 4.96 9.12 -17.53
N LEU A 273 5.98 8.29 -17.40
CA LEU A 273 6.44 7.37 -18.42
C LEU A 273 5.65 6.07 -18.34
N THR A 274 5.22 5.53 -19.48
CA THR A 274 4.50 4.26 -19.59
C THR A 274 5.04 3.42 -20.74
N GLY A 275 4.73 2.12 -20.75
CA GLY A 275 5.24 1.17 -21.75
C GLY A 275 6.75 0.97 -21.65
N LEU A 276 7.33 1.06 -20.45
CA LEU A 276 8.75 0.95 -20.24
C LEU A 276 9.24 -0.49 -20.48
N THR A 277 10.33 -0.61 -21.25
CA THR A 277 11.05 -1.86 -21.47
C THR A 277 12.32 -1.90 -20.62
N ALA A 278 12.89 -3.10 -20.46
CA ALA A 278 14.18 -3.29 -19.80
C ALA A 278 15.27 -2.32 -20.28
N SER A 279 15.40 -2.16 -21.60
CA SER A 279 16.42 -1.29 -22.20
C SER A 279 16.16 0.17 -21.83
N ARG A 280 14.90 0.61 -21.96
CA ARG A 280 14.55 2.00 -21.66
C ARG A 280 14.75 2.33 -20.18
N ILE A 281 14.45 1.40 -19.29
CA ILE A 281 14.70 1.53 -17.85
C ILE A 281 16.20 1.71 -17.59
N HIS A 282 17.05 0.88 -18.19
CA HIS A 282 18.50 0.99 -18.03
C HIS A 282 19.02 2.35 -18.46
N ASP A 283 18.56 2.87 -19.61
CA ASP A 283 18.95 4.20 -20.10
C ASP A 283 18.51 5.32 -19.14
N LEU A 284 17.29 5.22 -18.58
CA LEU A 284 16.75 6.18 -17.64
C LEU A 284 17.41 6.14 -16.26
N VAL A 285 18.00 5.00 -15.87
CA VAL A 285 18.83 4.90 -14.67
C VAL A 285 20.21 5.52 -14.95
N ALA A 286 20.80 5.20 -16.10
CA ALA A 286 22.11 5.72 -16.50
C ALA A 286 22.12 7.25 -16.67
N ASP A 287 21.03 7.85 -17.15
CA ASP A 287 20.91 9.29 -17.35
C ASP A 287 20.41 10.07 -16.12
N GLY A 288 20.24 9.37 -14.99
CA GLY A 288 19.84 9.92 -13.69
C GLY A 288 18.35 10.25 -13.54
N THR A 289 17.51 9.95 -14.53
CA THR A 289 16.05 10.21 -14.44
C THR A 289 15.39 9.36 -13.35
N ILE A 290 15.73 8.07 -13.27
CA ILE A 290 15.29 7.17 -12.20
C ILE A 290 16.35 7.17 -11.10
N SER A 291 15.93 7.43 -9.86
CA SER A 291 16.84 7.43 -8.71
C SER A 291 16.17 6.96 -7.41
N GLY A 292 16.99 6.72 -6.38
CA GLY A 292 16.54 6.40 -5.03
C GLY A 292 15.71 5.12 -4.94
N GLY A 293 14.66 5.15 -4.10
CA GLY A 293 13.79 4.00 -3.84
C GLY A 293 12.94 3.54 -5.03
N MET A 294 12.95 4.28 -6.16
CA MET A 294 12.26 3.85 -7.38
C MET A 294 13.04 2.76 -8.13
N ILE A 295 14.38 2.79 -8.08
CA ILE A 295 15.24 1.78 -8.70
C ILE A 295 14.84 0.36 -8.26
N PRO A 296 14.84 0.02 -6.96
CA PRO A 296 14.50 -1.34 -6.54
C PRO A 296 13.08 -1.74 -6.94
N LYS A 297 12.10 -0.82 -6.91
CA LYS A 297 10.72 -1.10 -7.34
C LYS A 297 10.64 -1.52 -8.81
N ILE A 298 11.35 -0.77 -9.67
CA ILE A 298 11.40 -1.06 -11.10
C ILE A 298 12.17 -2.35 -11.34
N ASP A 299 13.28 -2.58 -10.64
CA ASP A 299 14.07 -3.81 -10.78
C ASP A 299 13.24 -5.05 -10.42
N PHE A 300 12.46 -5.00 -9.33
CA PHE A 300 11.58 -6.10 -8.94
C PHE A 300 10.42 -6.30 -9.92
N ALA A 301 9.80 -5.22 -10.40
CA ALA A 301 8.77 -5.29 -11.44
C ALA A 301 9.31 -5.89 -12.74
N LEU A 302 10.55 -5.52 -13.12
CA LEU A 302 11.21 -6.02 -14.31
C LEU A 302 11.61 -7.49 -14.16
N ASP A 303 12.12 -7.89 -12.99
CA ASP A 303 12.38 -9.30 -12.66
C ASP A 303 11.09 -10.13 -12.78
N ALA A 304 10.00 -9.66 -12.19
CA ALA A 304 8.71 -10.37 -12.24
C ALA A 304 8.24 -10.60 -13.68
N VAL A 305 8.30 -9.55 -14.51
CA VAL A 305 7.86 -9.62 -15.90
C VAL A 305 8.80 -10.46 -16.78
N ARG A 306 10.11 -10.48 -16.48
CA ARG A 306 11.06 -11.37 -17.16
C ARG A 306 10.82 -12.84 -16.82
N ASN A 307 10.28 -13.13 -15.65
CA ASN A 307 10.08 -14.49 -15.14
C ASN A 307 8.63 -14.99 -15.27
N GLY A 308 7.78 -14.35 -16.10
CA GLY A 308 6.50 -14.93 -16.53
C GLY A 308 5.27 -14.07 -16.25
N VAL A 309 5.38 -13.03 -15.41
CA VAL A 309 4.28 -12.08 -15.20
C VAL A 309 4.03 -11.30 -16.48
N LYS A 310 2.77 -11.20 -16.95
CA LYS A 310 2.51 -10.56 -18.27
C LYS A 310 2.81 -9.07 -18.26
N THR A 311 2.39 -8.38 -17.20
CA THR A 311 2.58 -6.93 -17.05
C THR A 311 2.81 -6.55 -15.59
N ALA A 312 3.62 -5.53 -15.35
CA ALA A 312 3.75 -4.89 -14.05
C ALA A 312 3.40 -3.40 -14.14
N HIS A 313 2.71 -2.88 -13.13
CA HIS A 313 2.27 -1.49 -13.08
C HIS A 313 2.71 -0.85 -11.77
N ILE A 314 3.28 0.35 -11.84
CA ILE A 314 3.60 1.18 -10.68
C ILE A 314 2.63 2.36 -10.68
N ILE A 315 1.74 2.40 -9.68
CA ILE A 315 0.59 3.29 -9.66
C ILE A 315 0.57 4.16 -8.39
N ASP A 316 -0.07 5.32 -8.47
CA ASP A 316 -0.21 6.24 -7.34
C ASP A 316 -1.33 5.78 -6.39
N GLY A 317 -0.95 5.21 -5.25
CA GLY A 317 -1.91 4.75 -4.25
C GLY A 317 -2.63 5.88 -3.51
N ARG A 318 -2.36 7.15 -3.83
CA ARG A 318 -3.07 8.32 -3.27
C ARG A 318 -4.30 8.72 -4.09
N VAL A 319 -4.48 8.11 -5.26
CA VAL A 319 -5.66 8.33 -6.10
C VAL A 319 -6.78 7.41 -5.60
N PRO A 320 -7.98 7.93 -5.28
CA PRO A 320 -9.13 7.10 -4.95
C PRO A 320 -9.41 6.07 -6.06
N HIS A 321 -9.68 4.83 -5.66
CA HIS A 321 -9.90 3.71 -6.57
C HIS A 321 -8.80 3.49 -7.64
N ALA A 322 -7.53 3.81 -7.31
CA ALA A 322 -6.41 3.69 -8.24
C ALA A 322 -6.29 2.27 -8.84
N LEU A 323 -6.63 1.24 -8.07
CA LEU A 323 -6.53 -0.14 -8.54
C LEU A 323 -7.60 -0.45 -9.60
N LEU A 324 -8.85 -0.02 -9.40
CA LEU A 324 -9.90 -0.19 -10.42
C LEU A 324 -9.61 0.62 -11.67
N LEU A 325 -9.13 1.86 -11.53
CA LEU A 325 -8.73 2.66 -12.69
C LEU A 325 -7.64 1.96 -13.51
N GLU A 326 -6.68 1.30 -12.86
CA GLU A 326 -5.62 0.57 -13.54
C GLU A 326 -6.08 -0.78 -14.15
N VAL A 327 -7.03 -1.47 -13.55
CA VAL A 327 -7.45 -2.81 -14.00
C VAL A 327 -8.60 -2.75 -15.00
N LEU A 328 -9.53 -1.80 -14.84
CA LEU A 328 -10.80 -1.75 -15.55
C LEU A 328 -10.92 -0.59 -16.56
N THR A 329 -9.83 0.11 -16.86
CA THR A 329 -9.84 1.21 -17.85
C THR A 329 -8.65 1.15 -18.81
N SER A 330 -8.77 1.84 -19.96
CA SER A 330 -7.71 1.97 -20.96
C SER A 330 -6.71 3.08 -20.68
N GLU A 331 -7.10 4.11 -19.92
CA GLU A 331 -6.23 5.25 -19.67
C GLU A 331 -4.97 4.81 -18.90
N GLY A 332 -5.14 3.84 -17.99
CA GLY A 332 -4.07 3.33 -17.12
C GLY A 332 -3.58 4.42 -16.16
N VAL A 333 -3.28 4.06 -14.92
CA VAL A 333 -2.83 5.04 -13.92
C VAL A 333 -1.40 4.73 -13.53
N GLY A 334 -0.45 5.44 -14.14
CA GLY A 334 0.96 5.33 -13.77
C GLY A 334 1.81 4.67 -14.85
N THR A 335 2.80 3.89 -14.40
CA THR A 335 3.82 3.33 -15.29
C THR A 335 3.57 1.85 -15.55
N LEU A 336 3.29 1.50 -16.80
CA LEU A 336 3.30 0.12 -17.29
C LEU A 336 4.72 -0.31 -17.67
N ILE A 337 5.12 -1.49 -17.19
CA ILE A 337 6.37 -2.18 -17.51
C ILE A 337 6.03 -3.47 -18.27
N ARG A 338 6.67 -3.67 -19.43
CA ARG A 338 6.46 -4.83 -20.32
C ARG A 338 7.73 -5.65 -20.51
N GLY A 339 7.53 -6.97 -20.66
CA GLY A 339 8.58 -7.91 -21.01
C GLY A 339 8.82 -7.93 -22.51
N ALA A 340 10.03 -8.32 -22.92
CA ALA A 340 10.44 -8.34 -24.33
C ALA A 340 9.50 -9.17 -25.23
N SER A 341 8.85 -10.20 -24.68
CA SER A 341 7.94 -11.11 -25.41
C SER A 341 6.60 -10.47 -25.79
N ALA A 342 6.18 -9.38 -25.13
CA ALA A 342 4.89 -8.71 -25.39
C ALA A 342 4.89 -7.85 -26.67
N ASN A 343 6.05 -7.56 -27.26
CA ASN A 343 6.18 -6.70 -28.44
C ASN A 343 5.69 -7.35 -29.75
N ARG A 344 5.40 -8.65 -29.78
CA ARG A 344 4.95 -9.32 -31.02
C ARG A 344 3.45 -9.23 -31.25
N ALA A 345 2.64 -8.91 -30.24
CA ALA A 345 1.18 -8.93 -30.35
C ALA A 345 0.57 -7.60 -30.87
N SER A 346 1.28 -6.47 -30.78
CA SER A 346 0.76 -5.16 -31.20
C SER A 346 1.08 -4.76 -32.64
N GLY A 347 1.70 -5.65 -33.43
CA GLY A 347 2.16 -5.37 -34.80
C GLY A 347 1.21 -5.80 -35.92
N HIS A 348 -0.04 -6.18 -35.64
CA HIS A 348 -0.93 -6.81 -36.63
C HIS A 348 -2.39 -6.36 -36.56
N HIS A 349 -2.66 -5.07 -36.33
CA HIS A 349 -3.96 -4.46 -36.65
C HIS A 349 -3.71 -3.20 -37.46
N GLY A 350 -3.59 -3.37 -38.77
CA GLY A 350 -3.29 -2.32 -39.71
C GLY A 350 -3.28 -2.86 -41.13
N ARG A 351 -4.46 -3.20 -41.64
CA ARG A 351 -4.83 -3.09 -43.05
C ARG A 351 -6.34 -3.12 -43.22
#